data_AF-A0A7V8RIY1-F1
#
_entry.id   AF-A0A7V8RIY1-F1
#
_cell.length_a   1.000
_cell.length_b   1.000
_cell.length_c   1.000
_cell.angle_alpha   90.00
_cell.angle_beta   90.00
_cell.angle_gamma   90.00
#
_symmetry.space_group_name_H-M   'P 1'
#
loop_
_entity.id
_entity.type
_entity.pdbx_description
1 polymer ?
#
loop_
_entity_poly.entity_id
_entity_poly.type
_entity_poly.pdbx_seq_one_letter_code
_entity_poly.pdbx_strand_id
1 'polypeptide(L)'
;MTPHFIRQLVIHTICNVTGETPESITGLDRVELNTRDWEQVFSRLETTLDIQTGMLTSTERAISIDALTHVLLARLTDNIIT
;
A
#
# COMPACT_ATOMS: atom_id res chain seq x y z
N MET A 1 -4.50 -6.78 13.50
CA MET A 1 -5.22 -6.63 12.21
C MET A 1 -5.05 -7.89 11.39
N THR A 2 -6.03 -8.27 10.56
CA THR A 2 -5.91 -9.46 9.70
C THR A 2 -5.23 -9.13 8.37
N PRO A 3 -4.53 -10.08 7.72
CA PRO A 3 -3.96 -9.86 6.39
C PRO A 3 -5.01 -9.45 5.35
N HIS A 4 -6.22 -10.00 5.45
CA HIS A 4 -7.33 -9.63 4.59
C HIS A 4 -7.69 -8.15 4.72
N PHE A 5 -7.75 -7.61 5.94
CA PHE A 5 -8.05 -6.19 6.16
C PHE A 5 -7.00 -5.27 5.53
N ILE A 6 -5.71 -5.57 5.74
CA ILE A 6 -4.61 -4.77 5.17
C ILE A 6 -4.63 -4.82 3.65
N ARG A 7 -4.86 -6.00 3.06
CA ARG A 7 -4.99 -6.14 1.61
C ARG A 7 -6.13 -5.28 1.05
N GLN A 8 -7.30 -5.29 1.70
CA GLN A 8 -8.44 -4.46 1.30
C GLN A 8 -8.14 -2.97 1.44
N LEU A 9 -7.44 -2.55 2.50
CA LEU A 9 -7.01 -1.17 2.68
C LEU A 9 -6.07 -0.72 1.55
N VAL A 10 -5.10 -1.55 1.18
CA VAL A 10 -4.18 -1.27 0.06
C VAL A 10 -4.96 -1.07 -1.23
N ILE A 11 -5.81 -2.04 -1.60
CA ILE A 11 -6.63 -1.96 -2.82
C ILE A 11 -7.48 -0.70 -2.81
N HIS A 12 -8.20 -0.45 -1.72
CA HIS A 12 -9.07 0.72 -1.60
C HIS A 12 -8.29 2.03 -1.74
N THR A 13 -7.10 2.12 -1.15
CA THR A 13 -6.26 3.32 -1.23
C THR A 13 -5.78 3.57 -2.66
N ILE A 14 -5.32 2.51 -3.35
CA ILE A 14 -4.89 2.59 -4.75
C ILE A 14 -6.05 3.05 -5.63
N CYS A 15 -7.22 2.41 -5.51
CA CYS A 15 -8.42 2.78 -6.27
C CYS A 15 -8.82 4.24 -6.01
N ASN A 16 -8.75 4.70 -4.76
CA ASN A 16 -9.12 6.08 -4.42
C ASN A 16 -8.16 7.11 -5.02
N VAL A 17 -6.86 6.79 -5.13
CA VAL A 17 -5.85 7.70 -5.70
C VAL A 17 -5.86 7.69 -7.22
N THR A 18 -5.90 6.50 -7.82
CA THR A 18 -5.78 6.31 -9.28
C THR A 18 -7.11 6.49 -10.02
N GLY A 19 -8.24 6.30 -9.34
CA GLY A 19 -9.56 6.21 -9.96
C GLY A 19 -9.86 4.85 -10.59
N GLU A 20 -8.94 3.88 -10.49
CA GLU A 20 -9.17 2.52 -10.99
C GLU A 20 -10.16 1.72 -10.15
N THR A 21 -10.78 0.71 -10.77
CA THR A 21 -11.72 -0.16 -10.07
C THR A 21 -10.97 -1.28 -9.33
N PRO A 22 -11.56 -1.85 -8.25
CA PRO A 22 -10.95 -2.97 -7.54
C PRO A 22 -10.67 -4.18 -8.44
N GLU A 23 -11.51 -4.44 -9.44
CA GLU A 23 -11.35 -5.55 -10.39
C GLU A 23 -10.10 -5.36 -11.26
N SER A 24 -9.85 -4.14 -11.74
CA SER A 24 -8.64 -3.81 -12.50
C SER A 24 -7.38 -3.99 -11.67
N ILE A 25 -7.41 -3.58 -10.40
CA ILE A 25 -6.24 -3.62 -9.51
C ILE A 25 -5.96 -5.05 -9.01
N THR A 26 -6.99 -5.81 -8.65
CA THR A 26 -6.84 -7.15 -8.06
C THR A 26 -6.40 -8.22 -9.05
N GLY A 27 -6.62 -8.00 -10.36
CA GLY A 27 -6.15 -8.89 -11.41
C GLY A 27 -4.67 -8.72 -11.79
N LEU A 28 -4.01 -7.68 -11.28
CA LEU A 28 -2.62 -7.38 -11.61
C LEU A 28 -1.64 -8.05 -10.65
N ASP A 29 -0.57 -8.61 -11.20
CA ASP A 29 0.58 -9.09 -10.41
C ASP A 29 1.32 -7.90 -9.75
N ARG A 30 1.44 -6.80 -10.49
CA ARG A 30 2.04 -5.54 -10.03
C ARG A 30 1.22 -4.35 -10.53
N VAL A 31 1.05 -3.36 -9.66
CA VAL A 31 0.42 -2.08 -9.96
C VAL A 31 1.51 -1.06 -10.26
N GLU A 32 1.49 -0.48 -11.45
CA GLU A 32 2.37 0.63 -11.83
C GLU A 32 1.71 1.97 -11.50
N LEU A 33 2.44 2.84 -10.81
CA LEU A 33 1.97 4.16 -10.37
C LEU A 33 2.94 5.22 -10.87
N ASN A 34 2.42 6.35 -11.35
CA ASN A 34 3.26 7.52 -11.55
C ASN A 34 3.75 8.08 -10.20
N THR A 35 4.74 8.98 -10.23
CA THR A 35 5.33 9.55 -9.01
C THR A 35 4.31 10.19 -8.06
N ARG A 36 3.32 10.91 -8.59
CA ARG A 36 2.29 11.56 -7.76
C ARG A 36 1.42 10.52 -7.06
N ASP A 37 0.95 9.52 -7.81
CA ASP A 37 0.04 8.51 -7.28
C ASP A 37 0.77 7.59 -6.29
N TRP A 38 2.05 7.30 -6.55
CA TRP A 38 2.94 6.62 -5.61
C TRP A 38 3.00 7.36 -4.27
N GLU A 39 3.39 8.64 -4.29
CA GLU A 39 3.51 9.46 -3.09
C GLU A 39 2.17 9.55 -2.33
N GLN A 40 1.05 9.71 -3.04
CA GLN A 40 -0.27 9.79 -2.41
C GLN A 40 -0.71 8.46 -1.78
N VAL A 41 -0.48 7.34 -2.45
CA VAL A 41 -0.81 6.01 -1.91
C VAL A 41 -0.02 5.77 -0.63
N PHE A 42 1.29 5.96 -0.65
CA PHE A 42 2.12 5.68 0.52
C PHE A 42 1.89 6.67 1.66
N SER A 43 1.72 7.97 1.37
CA SER A 43 1.39 8.96 2.40
C SER A 43 0.08 8.61 3.13
N ARG A 44 -0.95 8.16 2.41
CA ARG A 44 -2.23 7.76 3.00
C ARG A 44 -2.12 6.47 3.80
N LEU A 45 -1.41 5.47 3.29
CA LEU A 45 -1.23 4.19 4.00
C LEU A 45 -0.42 4.39 5.30
N GLU A 46 0.69 5.13 5.23
CA GLU A 46 1.52 5.47 6.38
C GLU A 46 0.74 6.24 7.45
N THR A 47 -0.04 7.26 7.05
CA THR A 47 -0.88 8.04 7.97
C THR A 47 -2.02 7.20 8.56
N THR A 48 -2.67 6.37 7.75
CA THR A 48 -3.83 5.56 8.20
C THR A 48 -3.40 4.48 9.19
N LEU A 49 -2.21 3.91 9.01
CA LEU A 49 -1.69 2.83 9.83
C LEU A 49 -0.76 3.32 10.95
N ASP A 50 -0.45 4.62 10.98
CA ASP A 50 0.53 5.25 11.87
C ASP A 50 1.89 4.53 11.84
N ILE A 51 2.41 4.34 10.63
CA ILE A 51 3.69 3.65 10.38
C ILE A 51 4.57 4.44 9.40
N GLN A 52 5.85 4.11 9.37
CA GLN A 52 6.76 4.56 8.32
C GLN A 52 7.24 3.34 7.50
N THR A 53 6.97 3.36 6.19
CA THR A 53 7.40 2.31 5.27
C THR A 53 8.72 2.63 4.61
N GLY A 54 9.04 3.93 4.45
CA GLY A 54 10.19 4.42 3.70
C GLY A 54 9.96 4.43 2.17
N MET A 55 8.76 4.08 1.71
CA MET A 55 8.46 3.96 0.28
C MET A 55 8.33 5.31 -0.41
N LEU A 56 8.08 6.40 0.33
CA LEU A 56 8.05 7.76 -0.22
C LEU A 56 9.38 8.16 -0.88
N THR A 57 10.51 7.65 -0.41
CA THR A 57 11.84 7.94 -0.99
C THR A 57 12.31 6.87 -1.98
N SER A 58 11.52 5.82 -2.21
CA SER A 58 11.86 4.76 -3.15
C SER A 58 11.84 5.26 -4.59
N THR A 59 12.75 4.75 -5.43
CA THR A 59 12.73 4.95 -6.88
C THR A 59 11.81 3.97 -7.60
N GLU A 60 11.27 2.98 -6.89
CA GLU A 60 10.32 2.01 -7.47
C GLU A 60 8.98 2.67 -7.78
N ARG A 61 8.34 2.21 -8.85
CA ARG A 61 7.02 2.70 -9.28
C ARG A 61 6.04 1.58 -9.60
N ALA A 62 6.42 0.34 -9.29
CA ALA A 62 5.62 -0.84 -9.51
C ALA A 62 5.62 -1.71 -8.25
N ILE A 63 4.45 -2.05 -7.72
CA ILE A 63 4.36 -2.82 -6.47
C ILE A 63 3.35 -3.97 -6.56
N SER A 64 3.71 -5.12 -6.00
CA SER A 64 2.77 -6.22 -5.79
C SER A 64 1.92 -5.95 -4.54
N ILE A 65 0.60 -6.10 -4.66
CA ILE A 65 -0.35 -5.89 -3.55
C ILE A 65 -0.07 -6.87 -2.40
N ASP A 66 0.27 -8.12 -2.72
CA ASP A 66 0.63 -9.12 -1.72
C ASP A 66 1.92 -8.76 -0.99
N ALA A 67 2.96 -8.38 -1.73
CA ALA A 67 4.22 -7.95 -1.13
C ALA A 67 4.03 -6.73 -0.22
N LEU A 68 3.27 -5.72 -0.67
CA LEU A 68 2.94 -4.55 0.14
C LEU A 68 2.16 -4.95 1.40
N THR A 69 1.17 -5.83 1.28
CA THR A 69 0.39 -6.33 2.42
C THR A 69 1.30 -6.94 3.48
N HIS A 70 2.26 -7.77 3.08
CA HIS A 70 3.23 -8.36 3.99
C HIS A 70 4.13 -7.32 4.67
N VAL A 71 4.63 -6.33 3.91
CA VAL A 71 5.45 -5.24 4.47
C VAL A 71 4.68 -4.44 5.52
N LEU A 72 3.44 -4.05 5.21
CA LEU A 72 2.60 -3.28 6.13
C LEU A 72 2.28 -4.07 7.41
N LEU A 73 1.98 -5.37 7.29
CA LEU A 73 1.76 -6.25 8.46
C LEU A 73 3.00 -6.39 9.34
N ALA A 74 4.18 -6.55 8.73
CA ALA A 74 5.44 -6.61 9.48
C ALA A 74 5.69 -5.32 10.25
N ARG A 75 5.56 -4.15 9.59
CA ARG A 75 5.73 -2.84 10.22
C ARG A 75 4.75 -2.57 11.35
N LEU A 76 3.50 -2.97 11.18
CA LEU A 76 2.49 -2.87 12.24
C LEU A 76 2.84 -3.73 13.45
N THR A 77 3.43 -4.90 13.23
CA THR A 77 3.84 -5.78 14.33
C THR A 77 5.06 -5.21 15.07
N ASP A 78 6.03 -4.66 14.33
CA ASP A 78 7.20 -3.99 14.92
C ASP A 78 6.80 -2.78 15.78
N ASN A 79 5.86 -1.96 15.31
CA ASN A 79 5.37 -0.77 16.04
C ASN A 79 4.62 -1.09 17.34
N ILE A 80 4.06 -2.30 17.50
CA ILE A 80 3.33 -2.71 18.71
C ILE A 80 4.29 -3.16 19.83
N ILE A 81 5.55 -3.48 19.51
CA ILE A 81 6.52 -4.05 20.46
C ILE A 81 7.34 -2.96 21.18
N THR A 82 7.16 -1.68 20.81
CA THR A 82 7.74 -0.50 21.48
C THR A 82 6.77 0.15 22.46
#